data_AF-A0AAE1QWE8-F1
#
_entry.id   AF-A0AAE1QWE8-F1
#
_cell.length_a   1.000
_cell.length_b   1.000
_cell.length_c   1.000
_cell.angle_alpha   90.00
_cell.angle_beta   90.00
_cell.angle_gamma   90.00
#
_symmetry.space_group_name_H-M   'P 1'
#
loop_
_entity.id
_entity.type
_entity.pdbx_description
1 polymer ?
#
loop_
_entity_poly.entity_id
_entity_poly.type
_entity_poly.pdbx_seq_one_letter_code
_entity_poly.pdbx_strand_id
1 'polypeptide(L)'
;MEDLADVIQEFLRKGGKYLIVLDDVWSVETWEIIKNAFPENNKCNRVLVMTRDSGVAIYCNSIPHYLKFLIAEESWTLLEKKFFHNDKCPITLKLPGESIAKKCSGLPIAIALIAGALRKEKTTRHWERVNQTVAFPSGFQIPSWKLIRLWIAEGFIQYKRGSSLECKAEDNLNDLVNRNLLMVTTRTSDGKIKTCRVHDILHEFCRQEAMKE
;
A
#
# COMPACT_ATOMS: atom_id res chain seq x y z
N MET A 1 1.59 29.32 -27.91
CA MET A 1 0.97 28.08 -27.43
C MET A 1 0.75 28.32 -25.95
N GLU A 2 -0.49 28.44 -25.49
CA GLU A 2 -0.76 28.62 -24.05
C GLU A 2 -0.36 27.36 -23.30
N ASP A 3 0.30 27.53 -22.16
CA ASP A 3 0.58 26.42 -21.26
C ASP A 3 -0.75 25.88 -20.72
N LEU A 4 -0.90 24.55 -20.65
CA LEU A 4 -2.09 23.93 -20.08
C LEU A 4 -2.33 24.39 -18.63
N ALA A 5 -1.25 24.66 -17.88
CA ALA A 5 -1.33 25.23 -16.54
C ALA A 5 -2.01 26.60 -16.54
N ASP A 6 -1.71 27.45 -17.52
CA ASP A 6 -2.32 28.79 -17.64
C ASP A 6 -3.81 28.70 -17.94
N VAL A 7 -4.21 27.81 -18.85
CA VAL A 7 -5.61 27.57 -19.21
C VAL A 7 -6.42 27.09 -17.99
N ILE A 8 -5.88 26.13 -17.24
CA ILE A 8 -6.51 25.63 -16.02
C ILE A 8 -6.59 26.74 -14.97
N GLN A 9 -5.51 27.50 -14.78
CA GLN A 9 -5.47 28.56 -13.78
C GLN A 9 -6.49 29.66 -14.08
N GLU A 10 -6.65 30.06 -15.34
CA GLU A 10 -7.65 31.05 -15.74
C GLU A 10 -9.08 30.55 -15.54
N PHE A 11 -9.35 29.29 -15.90
CA PHE A 11 -10.64 28.65 -15.67
C PHE A 11 -10.99 28.63 -14.17
N LEU A 12 -10.04 28.21 -13.32
CA LEU A 12 -10.23 28.14 -11.87
C LEU A 12 -10.35 29.52 -11.21
N ARG A 13 -9.70 30.56 -11.74
CA ARG A 13 -9.84 31.95 -11.27
C ARG A 13 -11.25 32.48 -11.49
N LYS A 14 -11.78 32.30 -12.70
CA LYS A 14 -13.13 32.75 -13.11
C LYS A 14 -14.23 31.94 -12.42
N GLY A 15 -13.98 30.64 -12.17
CA GLY A 15 -14.92 29.72 -11.55
C GLY A 15 -15.26 29.99 -10.08
N GLY A 16 -16.22 29.22 -9.56
CA GLY A 16 -16.61 29.21 -8.15
C GLY A 16 -15.63 28.43 -7.25
N LYS A 17 -16.09 28.01 -6.07
CA LYS A 17 -15.31 27.13 -5.18
C LYS A 17 -15.15 25.76 -5.84
N TYR A 18 -13.97 25.16 -5.69
CA TYR A 18 -13.70 23.82 -6.20
C TYR A 18 -13.09 22.89 -5.15
N LEU A 19 -13.33 21.58 -5.36
CA LEU A 19 -12.61 20.48 -4.74
C LEU A 19 -12.02 19.63 -5.88
N ILE A 20 -10.70 19.53 -5.93
CA ILE A 20 -9.98 18.70 -6.90
C ILE A 20 -9.35 17.53 -6.16
N VAL A 21 -9.51 16.33 -6.70
CA VAL A 21 -8.89 15.12 -6.16
C VAL A 21 -7.82 14.67 -7.13
N LEU A 22 -6.57 14.66 -6.67
CA LEU A 22 -5.43 14.12 -7.39
C LEU A 22 -5.16 12.74 -6.83
N ASP A 23 -5.54 11.72 -7.60
CA ASP A 23 -5.28 10.34 -7.24
C ASP A 23 -3.88 9.92 -7.69
N ASP A 24 -3.22 9.15 -6.84
CA ASP A 24 -1.91 8.52 -7.07
C ASP A 24 -0.82 9.49 -7.61
N VAL A 25 -0.37 10.44 -6.78
CA VAL A 25 0.78 11.32 -7.12
C VAL A 25 2.10 10.67 -6.77
N TRP A 26 3.01 10.52 -7.74
CA TRP A 26 4.19 9.66 -7.62
C TRP A 26 5.47 10.37 -7.16
N SER A 27 5.58 11.69 -7.32
CA SER A 27 6.78 12.45 -6.95
C SER A 27 6.47 13.90 -6.57
N VAL A 28 7.38 14.50 -5.81
CA VAL A 28 7.30 15.92 -5.42
C VAL A 28 7.35 16.84 -6.65
N GLU A 29 8.20 16.52 -7.62
CA GLU A 29 8.31 17.24 -8.89
C GLU A 29 6.96 17.26 -9.65
N THR A 30 6.26 16.12 -9.70
CA THR A 30 4.93 16.04 -10.32
C THR A 30 3.95 16.99 -9.63
N TRP A 31 3.98 17.04 -8.30
CA TRP A 31 3.14 17.96 -7.53
C TRP A 31 3.50 19.43 -7.76
N GLU A 32 4.80 19.78 -7.82
CA GLU A 32 5.25 21.16 -8.09
C GLU A 32 4.74 21.68 -9.43
N ILE A 33 4.78 20.84 -10.48
CA ILE A 33 4.26 21.19 -11.80
C ILE A 33 2.74 21.42 -11.74
N ILE A 34 1.99 20.49 -11.13
CA ILE A 34 0.52 20.57 -11.05
C ILE A 34 0.08 21.75 -10.17
N LYS A 35 0.80 22.04 -9.08
CA LYS A 35 0.49 23.12 -8.14
C LYS A 35 0.41 24.47 -8.83
N ASN A 36 1.23 24.71 -9.85
CA ASN A 36 1.26 25.98 -10.60
C ASN A 36 -0.06 26.29 -11.32
N ALA A 37 -0.85 25.26 -11.65
CA ALA A 37 -2.16 25.43 -12.26
C ALA A 37 -3.24 25.92 -11.27
N PHE A 38 -2.99 25.88 -9.95
CA PHE A 38 -3.98 26.26 -8.95
C PHE A 38 -3.79 27.71 -8.49
N PRO A 39 -4.79 28.59 -8.67
CA PRO A 39 -4.68 29.98 -8.24
C PRO A 39 -4.78 30.13 -6.72
N GLU A 40 -3.83 30.86 -6.13
CA GLU A 40 -3.96 31.36 -4.75
C GLU A 40 -5.00 32.48 -4.70
N ASN A 41 -6.07 32.27 -3.94
CA ASN A 41 -7.11 33.26 -3.71
C ASN A 41 -7.83 32.97 -2.39
N ASN A 42 -8.63 33.94 -1.92
CA ASN A 42 -9.38 33.81 -0.67
C ASN A 42 -10.66 32.96 -0.80
N LYS A 43 -10.85 32.24 -1.91
CA LYS A 43 -11.93 31.26 -2.02
C LYS A 43 -11.44 30.00 -1.31
N CYS A 44 -12.28 29.40 -0.47
CA CYS A 44 -11.97 28.18 0.29
C CYS A 44 -11.87 26.93 -0.61
N ASN A 45 -11.02 26.99 -1.63
CA ASN A 45 -10.75 25.91 -2.57
C ASN A 45 -9.96 24.82 -1.87
N ARG A 46 -10.17 23.57 -2.27
CA ARG A 46 -9.49 22.42 -1.67
C ARG A 46 -8.91 21.52 -2.75
N VAL A 47 -7.71 21.02 -2.50
CA VAL A 47 -7.08 19.97 -3.30
C VAL A 47 -6.79 18.81 -2.36
N LEU A 48 -7.35 17.64 -2.66
CA LEU A 48 -7.06 16.39 -1.96
C LEU A 48 -6.04 15.61 -2.79
N VAL A 49 -4.87 15.36 -2.21
CA VAL A 49 -3.83 14.54 -2.83
C VAL A 49 -3.81 13.18 -2.17
N MET A 50 -3.89 12.12 -2.98
CA MET A 50 -3.70 10.75 -2.56
C MET A 50 -2.37 10.25 -3.14
N THR A 51 -1.52 9.68 -2.29
CA THR A 51 -0.20 9.20 -2.67
C THR A 51 0.19 8.02 -1.78
N ARG A 52 1.04 7.16 -2.32
CA ARG A 52 1.72 6.10 -1.56
C ARG A 52 3.06 6.56 -1.01
N ASP A 53 3.57 7.69 -1.47
CA ASP A 53 4.86 8.24 -1.09
C ASP A 53 4.72 9.20 0.09
N SER A 54 5.35 8.87 1.22
CA SER A 54 5.29 9.69 2.43
C SER A 54 6.02 11.02 2.28
N GLY A 55 7.04 11.10 1.43
CA GLY A 55 7.75 12.34 1.11
C GLY A 55 6.86 13.31 0.35
N VAL A 56 6.12 12.83 -0.66
CA VAL A 56 5.10 13.61 -1.37
C VAL A 56 4.03 14.08 -0.38
N ALA A 57 3.53 13.21 0.49
CA ALA A 57 2.50 13.55 1.45
C ALA A 57 2.93 14.68 2.41
N ILE A 58 4.13 14.56 3.00
CA ILE A 58 4.72 15.56 3.92
C ILE A 58 5.00 16.88 3.19
N TYR A 59 5.45 16.80 1.94
CA TYR A 59 5.68 17.99 1.12
C TYR A 59 4.36 18.74 0.82
N CYS A 60 3.29 18.01 0.49
CA CYS A 60 1.98 18.61 0.23
C CYS A 60 1.32 19.19 1.49
N ASN A 61 1.53 18.58 2.65
CA ASN A 61 0.93 19.01 3.92
C ASN A 61 1.82 18.59 5.10
N SER A 62 2.15 19.53 6.00
CA SER A 62 2.96 19.24 7.20
C SER A 62 2.31 18.24 8.17
N ILE A 63 1.00 18.01 8.06
CA ILE A 63 0.26 17.00 8.84
C ILE A 63 -0.53 16.10 7.88
N PRO A 64 0.13 15.13 7.20
CA PRO A 64 -0.56 14.23 6.30
C PRO A 64 -1.56 13.33 7.03
N HIS A 65 -2.65 12.99 6.35
CA HIS A 65 -3.57 11.97 6.85
C HIS A 65 -3.10 10.58 6.42
N TYR A 66 -2.45 9.85 7.33
CA TYR A 66 -2.05 8.47 7.08
C TYR A 66 -3.26 7.53 7.19
N LEU A 67 -3.54 6.81 6.09
CA LEU A 67 -4.56 5.76 6.10
C LEU A 67 -4.15 4.65 7.07
N LYS A 68 -5.06 4.31 7.98
CA LYS A 68 -4.87 3.25 8.96
C LYS A 68 -5.24 1.89 8.35
N PHE A 69 -4.56 0.85 8.81
CA PHE A 69 -5.04 -0.51 8.61
C PHE A 69 -6.34 -0.72 9.39
N LEU A 70 -7.21 -1.58 8.85
CA LEU A 70 -8.42 -2.00 9.55
C LEU A 70 -8.07 -2.83 10.78
N ILE A 71 -8.75 -2.60 11.90
CA ILE A 71 -8.64 -3.49 13.05
C ILE A 71 -9.33 -4.82 12.76
N ALA A 72 -9.14 -5.83 13.62
CA ALA A 72 -9.69 -7.17 13.40
C ALA A 72 -11.22 -7.15 13.23
N GLU A 73 -11.93 -6.37 14.04
CA GLU A 73 -13.39 -6.22 13.98
C GLU A 73 -13.86 -5.57 12.67
N GLU A 74 -13.18 -4.50 12.24
CA GLU A 74 -13.45 -3.83 10.96
C GLU A 74 -13.13 -4.73 9.76
N SER A 75 -12.06 -5.51 9.87
CA SER A 75 -11.64 -6.46 8.84
C SER A 75 -12.69 -7.56 8.64
N TRP A 76 -13.20 -8.11 9.74
CA TRP A 76 -14.31 -9.07 9.70
C TRP A 76 -15.58 -8.42 9.14
N THR A 77 -15.93 -7.24 9.63
CA THR A 77 -17.10 -6.49 9.15
C THR A 77 -17.04 -6.24 7.64
N LEU A 78 -15.86 -5.90 7.11
CA LEU A 78 -15.66 -5.73 5.67
C LEU A 78 -15.80 -7.04 4.91
N LEU A 79 -15.20 -8.13 5.40
CA LEU A 79 -15.29 -9.47 4.79
C LEU A 79 -16.75 -9.93 4.73
N GLU A 80 -17.45 -9.83 5.86
CA GLU A 80 -18.86 -10.20 6.00
C GLU A 80 -19.73 -9.42 5.00
N LYS A 81 -19.60 -8.09 4.96
CA LYS A 81 -20.33 -7.23 4.03
C LYS A 81 -20.02 -7.55 2.57
N LYS A 82 -18.76 -7.83 2.23
CA LYS A 82 -18.35 -8.13 0.83
C LYS A 82 -18.84 -9.51 0.36
N PHE A 83 -19.05 -10.43 1.29
CA PHE A 83 -19.45 -11.80 1.00
C PHE A 83 -20.96 -12.02 1.07
N PHE A 84 -21.59 -11.64 2.18
CA PHE A 84 -23.00 -11.86 2.44
C PHE A 84 -23.88 -10.72 1.94
N HIS A 85 -23.31 -9.54 1.64
CA HIS A 85 -24.08 -8.35 1.27
C HIS A 85 -25.12 -8.00 2.35
N ASN A 86 -26.39 -8.35 2.11
CA ASN A 86 -27.50 -8.14 3.04
C ASN A 86 -28.00 -9.45 3.69
N ASP A 87 -27.47 -10.60 3.29
CA ASP A 87 -27.82 -11.88 3.90
C ASP A 87 -27.20 -12.00 5.30
N LYS A 88 -27.88 -12.73 6.19
CA LYS A 88 -27.31 -13.05 7.51
C LYS A 88 -26.19 -14.08 7.35
N CYS A 89 -25.03 -13.80 7.95
CA CYS A 89 -23.94 -14.75 8.06
C CYS A 89 -24.37 -15.98 8.90
N PRO A 90 -24.24 -17.22 8.39
CA PRO A 90 -24.43 -18.42 9.19
C PRO A 90 -23.40 -18.49 10.32
N ILE A 91 -23.84 -18.86 11.53
CA ILE A 91 -22.98 -18.95 12.74
C ILE A 91 -21.76 -19.86 12.51
N THR A 92 -21.93 -20.93 11.73
CA THR A 92 -20.87 -21.89 11.39
C THR A 92 -19.72 -21.27 10.56
N LEU A 93 -19.98 -20.18 9.83
CA LEU A 93 -18.99 -19.49 9.01
C LEU A 93 -18.35 -18.30 9.73
N LYS A 94 -18.88 -17.88 10.88
CA LYS A 94 -18.37 -16.73 11.63
C LYS A 94 -16.94 -16.97 12.13
N LEU A 95 -16.70 -18.06 12.85
CA LEU A 95 -15.37 -18.39 13.39
C LEU A 95 -14.28 -18.55 12.30
N PRO A 96 -14.46 -19.37 11.24
CA PRO A 96 -13.47 -19.43 10.17
C PRO A 96 -13.32 -18.10 9.44
N GLY A 97 -14.39 -17.32 9.32
CA GLY A 97 -14.37 -16.00 8.72
C GLY A 97 -13.58 -14.95 9.49
N GLU A 98 -13.74 -14.86 10.81
CA GLU A 98 -12.93 -14.00 11.68
C GLU A 98 -11.45 -14.40 11.60
N SER A 99 -11.17 -15.70 11.56
CA SER A 99 -9.80 -16.23 11.39
C SER A 99 -9.18 -15.80 10.06
N ILE A 100 -9.94 -15.88 8.96
CA ILE A 100 -9.53 -15.41 7.62
C ILE A 100 -9.31 -13.90 7.61
N ALA A 101 -10.24 -13.13 8.17
CA ALA A 101 -10.15 -11.67 8.22
C ALA A 101 -8.90 -11.22 9.02
N LYS A 102 -8.61 -11.89 10.14
CA LYS A 102 -7.39 -11.64 10.92
C LYS A 102 -6.12 -11.89 10.12
N LYS A 103 -6.09 -12.93 9.29
CA LYS A 103 -4.95 -13.24 8.39
C LYS A 103 -4.76 -12.21 7.28
N CYS A 104 -5.76 -11.40 6.97
CA CYS A 104 -5.63 -10.31 5.99
C CYS A 104 -4.88 -9.08 6.53
N SER A 105 -4.44 -9.09 7.80
CA SER A 105 -3.61 -8.05 8.42
C SER A 105 -4.17 -6.61 8.26
N GLY A 106 -5.50 -6.46 8.26
CA GLY A 106 -6.14 -5.15 8.18
C GLY A 106 -6.11 -4.48 6.81
N LEU A 107 -5.66 -5.15 5.75
CA LEU A 107 -5.66 -4.60 4.38
C LEU A 107 -7.02 -4.75 3.70
N PRO A 108 -7.71 -3.64 3.34
CA PRO A 108 -9.00 -3.71 2.65
C PRO A 108 -8.94 -4.48 1.33
N ILE A 109 -7.84 -4.34 0.57
CA ILE A 109 -7.67 -5.03 -0.71
C ILE A 109 -7.51 -6.54 -0.54
N ALA A 110 -6.79 -6.98 0.49
CA ALA A 110 -6.64 -8.39 0.83
C ALA A 110 -7.99 -9.01 1.14
N ILE A 111 -8.77 -8.33 1.98
CA ILE A 111 -10.11 -8.76 2.38
C ILE A 111 -11.03 -8.86 1.17
N ALA A 112 -11.00 -7.86 0.28
CA ALA A 112 -11.81 -7.88 -0.94
C ALA A 112 -11.46 -9.05 -1.88
N LEU A 113 -10.17 -9.35 -2.05
CA LEU A 113 -9.70 -10.48 -2.85
C LEU A 113 -10.18 -11.82 -2.26
N ILE A 114 -10.01 -12.01 -0.95
CA ILE A 114 -10.46 -13.23 -0.27
C ILE A 114 -11.98 -13.36 -0.30
N ALA A 115 -12.72 -12.27 -0.08
CA ALA A 115 -14.17 -12.26 -0.24
C ALA A 115 -14.58 -12.71 -1.65
N GLY A 116 -13.87 -12.23 -2.68
CA GLY A 116 -14.08 -12.65 -4.07
C GLY A 116 -13.77 -14.13 -4.30
N ALA A 117 -12.70 -14.65 -3.71
CA ALA A 117 -12.32 -16.07 -3.81
C ALA A 117 -13.37 -17.00 -3.15
N LEU A 118 -13.89 -16.59 -1.98
CA LEU A 118 -14.90 -17.35 -1.25
C LEU A 118 -16.23 -17.45 -2.01
N ARG A 119 -16.58 -16.47 -2.87
CA ARG A 119 -17.93 -16.36 -3.49
C ARG A 119 -18.40 -17.61 -4.22
N LYS A 120 -17.47 -18.44 -4.68
CA LYS A 120 -17.76 -19.64 -5.47
C LYS A 120 -18.45 -20.74 -4.66
N GLU A 121 -18.24 -20.80 -3.35
CA GLU A 121 -18.75 -21.91 -2.54
C GLU A 121 -18.97 -21.50 -1.07
N LYS A 122 -20.19 -21.71 -0.57
CA LYS A 122 -20.61 -21.32 0.79
C LYS A 122 -20.46 -22.43 1.84
N THR A 123 -19.70 -23.48 1.55
CA THR A 123 -19.54 -24.62 2.46
C THR A 123 -18.48 -24.36 3.52
N THR A 124 -18.69 -24.89 4.73
CA THR A 124 -17.69 -24.79 5.82
C THR A 124 -16.34 -25.37 5.39
N ARG A 125 -16.33 -26.49 4.65
CA ARG A 125 -15.12 -27.12 4.11
C ARG A 125 -14.34 -26.18 3.18
N HIS A 126 -15.04 -25.43 2.34
CA HIS A 126 -14.40 -24.44 1.47
C HIS A 126 -13.76 -23.32 2.28
N TRP A 127 -14.46 -22.79 3.28
CA TRP A 127 -13.96 -21.75 4.17
C TRP A 127 -12.77 -22.23 5.00
N GLU A 128 -12.79 -23.46 5.50
CA GLU A 128 -11.65 -24.07 6.18
C GLU A 128 -10.45 -24.22 5.25
N ARG A 129 -10.68 -24.67 4.00
CA ARG A 129 -9.62 -24.77 2.99
C ARG A 129 -9.03 -23.41 2.66
N VAL A 130 -9.87 -22.39 2.45
CA VAL A 130 -9.41 -21.02 2.25
C VAL A 130 -8.70 -20.52 3.49
N ASN A 131 -9.18 -20.77 4.71
CA ASN A 131 -8.49 -20.39 5.94
C ASN A 131 -7.11 -21.06 6.04
N GLN A 132 -6.98 -22.33 5.67
CA GLN A 132 -5.70 -23.04 5.61
C GLN A 132 -4.78 -22.49 4.50
N THR A 133 -5.33 -22.06 3.36
CA THR A 133 -4.56 -21.53 2.22
C THR A 133 -4.16 -20.06 2.42
N VAL A 134 -5.03 -19.27 3.04
CA VAL A 134 -4.81 -17.89 3.51
C VAL A 134 -3.87 -17.87 4.71
N ALA A 135 -3.46 -19.04 5.23
CA ALA A 135 -2.20 -19.12 5.96
C ALA A 135 -1.06 -18.90 4.97
N PHE A 136 -0.85 -17.64 4.62
CA PHE A 136 0.37 -17.20 3.96
C PHE A 136 1.53 -17.64 4.86
N PRO A 137 2.37 -18.57 4.41
CA PRO A 137 3.60 -18.84 5.13
C PRO A 137 4.57 -17.75 4.70
N SER A 138 4.79 -16.76 5.58
CA SER A 138 6.14 -16.23 5.85
C SER A 138 6.08 -15.11 6.89
N GLY A 139 5.90 -15.52 8.15
CA GLY A 139 6.42 -14.75 9.28
C GLY A 139 7.96 -14.73 9.34
N PHE A 140 8.64 -15.13 8.27
CA PHE A 140 10.10 -15.14 8.20
C PHE A 140 10.58 -13.69 8.15
N GLN A 141 11.03 -13.22 9.31
CA GLN A 141 11.68 -11.93 9.41
C GLN A 141 13.02 -12.03 8.68
N ILE A 142 13.19 -11.18 7.68
CA ILE A 142 14.41 -11.07 6.91
C ILE A 142 15.25 -9.96 7.55
N PRO A 143 16.44 -10.27 8.09
CA PRO A 143 17.38 -9.24 8.51
C PRO A 143 17.79 -8.39 7.31
N SER A 144 17.72 -7.06 7.46
CA SER A 144 18.02 -6.12 6.36
C SER A 144 19.44 -6.32 5.81
N TRP A 145 20.42 -6.48 6.69
CA TRP A 145 21.82 -6.74 6.30
C TRP A 145 21.98 -7.98 5.42
N LYS A 146 21.16 -9.02 5.63
CA LYS A 146 21.20 -10.26 4.86
C LYS A 146 20.67 -10.01 3.45
N LEU A 147 19.57 -9.27 3.34
CA LEU A 147 18.97 -8.92 2.06
C LEU A 147 19.88 -8.02 1.22
N ILE A 148 20.48 -7.00 1.85
CA ILE A 148 21.45 -6.10 1.22
C ILE A 148 22.63 -6.88 0.64
N ARG A 149 23.23 -7.80 1.43
CA ARG A 149 24.34 -8.64 0.96
C ARG A 149 23.95 -9.54 -0.20
N LEU A 150 22.77 -10.14 -0.15
CA LEU A 150 22.28 -10.99 -1.23
C LEU A 150 22.07 -10.17 -2.51
N TRP A 151 21.41 -9.02 -2.45
CA TRP A 151 21.21 -8.18 -3.64
C TRP A 151 22.52 -7.68 -4.26
N ILE A 152 23.54 -7.41 -3.45
CA ILE A 152 24.87 -7.08 -3.95
C ILE A 152 25.53 -8.29 -4.62
N ALA A 153 25.46 -9.47 -3.98
CA ALA A 153 26.06 -10.70 -4.50
C ALA A 153 25.39 -11.17 -5.81
N GLU A 154 24.08 -11.03 -5.93
CA GLU A 154 23.28 -11.35 -7.13
C GLU A 154 23.38 -10.26 -8.21
N GLY A 155 24.09 -9.16 -7.97
CA GLY A 155 24.27 -8.08 -8.95
C GLY A 155 23.03 -7.22 -9.20
N PHE A 156 22.00 -7.30 -8.36
CA PHE A 156 20.80 -6.47 -8.48
C PHE A 156 21.05 -4.98 -8.15
N ILE A 157 22.14 -4.68 -7.44
CA ILE A 157 22.54 -3.30 -7.09
C ILE A 157 23.65 -2.84 -8.03
N GLN A 158 23.35 -1.87 -8.87
CA GLN A 158 24.34 -1.30 -9.78
C GLN A 158 25.21 -0.27 -9.07
N TYR A 159 26.51 -0.30 -9.35
CA TYR A 159 27.45 0.73 -8.89
C TYR A 159 27.21 2.07 -9.61
N LYS A 160 27.24 3.19 -8.88
CA LYS A 160 27.26 4.54 -9.47
C LYS A 160 28.27 5.38 -8.69
N ARG A 161 29.03 6.20 -9.41
CA ARG A 161 30.09 7.04 -8.84
C ARG A 161 29.49 7.96 -7.76
N GLY A 162 30.07 7.94 -6.55
CA GLY A 162 29.65 8.79 -5.42
C GLY A 162 28.76 8.13 -4.36
N SER A 163 28.40 6.85 -4.51
CA SER A 163 27.60 6.10 -3.52
C SER A 163 28.14 4.69 -3.33
N SER A 164 28.14 4.17 -2.09
CA SER A 164 28.44 2.76 -1.85
C SER A 164 27.27 1.86 -2.30
N LEU A 165 27.57 0.59 -2.58
CA LEU A 165 26.54 -0.39 -2.95
C LEU A 165 25.57 -0.64 -1.80
N GLU A 166 26.07 -0.59 -0.56
CA GLU A 166 25.27 -0.74 0.65
C GLU A 166 24.29 0.41 0.84
N CYS A 167 24.72 1.66 0.63
CA CYS A 167 23.83 2.82 0.73
C CYS A 167 22.70 2.72 -0.30
N LYS A 168 23.01 2.35 -1.54
CA LYS A 168 22.00 2.15 -2.59
C LYS A 168 21.05 1.00 -2.30
N ALA A 169 21.55 -0.09 -1.73
CA ALA A 169 20.72 -1.21 -1.32
C ALA A 169 19.78 -0.83 -0.16
N GLU A 170 20.25 0.01 0.78
CA GLU A 170 19.42 0.59 1.84
C GLU A 170 18.33 1.51 1.27
N ASP A 171 18.67 2.38 0.32
CA ASP A 171 17.69 3.25 -0.36
C ASP A 171 16.61 2.42 -1.08
N ASN A 172 17.02 1.39 -1.83
CA ASN A 172 16.08 0.46 -2.48
C ASN A 172 15.20 -0.28 -1.46
N LEU A 173 15.75 -0.67 -0.31
CA LEU A 173 14.97 -1.31 0.76
C LEU A 173 13.92 -0.34 1.33
N ASN A 174 14.29 0.92 1.55
CA ASN A 174 13.36 1.96 1.98
C ASN A 174 12.26 2.21 0.93
N ASP A 175 12.62 2.22 -0.35
CA ASP A 175 11.66 2.35 -1.45
C ASP A 175 10.65 1.22 -1.48
N LEU A 176 11.08 -0.04 -1.31
CA LEU A 176 10.17 -1.18 -1.23
C LEU A 176 9.22 -1.08 -0.03
N VAL A 177 9.69 -0.55 1.10
CA VAL A 177 8.84 -0.27 2.28
C VAL A 177 7.86 0.86 1.98
N ASN A 178 8.31 1.97 1.41
CA ASN A 178 7.46 3.12 1.04
C ASN A 178 6.37 2.71 0.05
N ARG A 179 6.69 1.79 -0.88
CA ARG A 179 5.73 1.21 -1.83
C ARG A 179 4.80 0.16 -1.20
N ASN A 180 4.88 -0.07 0.11
CA ASN A 180 4.13 -1.09 0.85
C ASN A 180 4.37 -2.52 0.34
N LEU A 181 5.53 -2.78 -0.27
CA LEU A 181 5.92 -4.11 -0.75
C LEU A 181 6.58 -4.93 0.37
N LEU A 182 7.25 -4.24 1.30
CA LEU A 182 7.84 -4.81 2.50
C LEU A 182 7.22 -4.16 3.75
N MET A 183 6.96 -4.98 4.77
CA MET A 183 6.56 -4.52 6.09
C MET A 183 7.78 -4.48 7.02
N VAL A 184 8.04 -3.34 7.63
CA VAL A 184 9.09 -3.21 8.66
C VAL A 184 8.61 -3.91 9.93
N THR A 185 9.43 -4.81 10.47
CA THR A 185 9.11 -5.55 11.71
C THR A 185 9.85 -4.97 12.91
N THR A 186 11.14 -4.65 12.76
CA THR A 186 11.91 -3.96 13.81
C THR A 186 12.85 -2.92 13.20
N ARG A 187 13.17 -1.91 14.01
CA ARG A 187 14.18 -0.88 13.69
C ARG A 187 15.34 -0.95 14.67
N THR A 188 16.51 -0.51 14.23
CA THR A 188 17.68 -0.29 15.09
C THR A 188 17.52 1.02 15.87
N SER A 189 18.40 1.25 16.84
CA SER A 189 18.37 2.47 17.69
C SER A 189 18.62 3.76 16.90
N ASP A 190 19.27 3.67 15.74
CA ASP A 190 19.49 4.78 14.79
C ASP A 190 18.33 4.94 13.78
N GLY A 191 17.23 4.19 13.93
CA GLY A 191 16.03 4.32 13.11
C GLY A 191 16.06 3.54 11.79
N LYS A 192 17.18 2.87 11.44
CA LYS A 192 17.26 2.04 10.23
C LYS A 192 16.42 0.77 10.34
N ILE A 193 16.08 0.20 9.19
CA ILE A 193 15.33 -1.07 9.13
C ILE A 193 16.24 -2.19 9.61
N LYS A 194 15.86 -2.89 10.68
CA LYS A 194 16.60 -4.03 11.23
C LYS A 194 16.10 -5.36 10.69
N THR A 195 14.78 -5.54 10.72
CA THR A 195 14.10 -6.69 10.11
C THR A 195 12.87 -6.25 9.35
N CYS A 196 12.63 -6.89 8.21
CA CYS A 196 11.46 -6.67 7.36
C CYS A 196 10.86 -8.02 6.95
N ARG A 197 9.63 -7.99 6.42
CA ARG A 197 8.97 -9.15 5.81
C ARG A 197 8.27 -8.73 4.52
N VAL A 198 8.19 -9.65 3.57
CA VAL A 198 7.33 -9.45 2.39
C VAL A 198 5.88 -9.50 2.83
N HIS A 199 5.04 -8.65 2.25
CA HIS A 199 3.60 -8.75 2.51
C HIS A 199 3.10 -10.13 2.05
N ASP A 200 2.27 -10.76 2.88
CA ASP A 200 1.77 -12.12 2.68
C ASP A 200 1.14 -12.36 1.29
N ILE A 201 0.36 -11.39 0.79
CA ILE A 201 -0.21 -11.37 -0.58
C ILE A 201 0.86 -11.32 -1.68
N LEU A 202 1.91 -10.51 -1.47
CA LEU A 202 3.00 -10.37 -2.43
C LEU A 202 3.89 -11.61 -2.44
N HIS A 203 4.04 -12.27 -1.30
CA HIS A 203 4.77 -13.52 -1.22
C HIS A 203 4.11 -14.59 -2.11
N GLU A 204 2.78 -14.72 -2.07
CA GLU A 204 2.06 -15.65 -2.95
C GLU A 204 2.15 -15.23 -4.43
N PHE A 205 2.03 -13.93 -4.73
CA PHE A 205 2.19 -13.40 -6.08
C PHE A 205 3.60 -13.69 -6.64
N CYS A 206 4.65 -13.34 -5.90
CA CYS A 206 6.04 -13.60 -6.30
C CYS A 206 6.31 -15.10 -6.47
N ARG A 207 5.72 -15.96 -5.63
CA ARG A 207 5.82 -17.41 -5.79
C ARG A 207 5.20 -17.89 -7.11
N GLN A 208 4.04 -17.37 -7.48
CA GLN A 208 3.38 -17.75 -8.73
C GLN A 208 4.13 -17.25 -9.96
N GLU A 209 4.67 -16.04 -9.93
CA GLU A 209 5.47 -15.51 -11.05
C GLU A 209 6.80 -16.25 -11.21
N ALA A 210 7.50 -16.56 -10.11
CA ALA A 210 8.77 -17.30 -10.15
C ALA A 210 8.62 -18.75 -10.67
N MET A 211 7.41 -19.32 -10.68
CA MET A 211 7.14 -20.65 -11.24
C MET A 211 6.78 -20.63 -12.74
N LYS A 212 6.70 -19.43 -13.35
CA LYS A 212 6.45 -19.25 -14.79
C LYS A 212 7.73 -19.10 -15.60
N GLU A 213 8.87 -18.94 -14.94
CA GLU A 213 10.22 -19.03 -15.53
C GLU A 213 10.74 -20.47 -15.45
#